data_AF-M1A0E5-F1
#
_entry.id   AF-M1A0E5-F1
#
_cell.length_a   1.000
_cell.length_b   1.000
_cell.length_c   1.000
_cell.angle_alpha   90.00
_cell.angle_beta   90.00
_cell.angle_gamma   90.00
#
_symmetry.space_group_name_H-M   'P 1'
#
loop_
_entity.id
_entity.type
_entity.pdbx_description
1 polymer ?
#
loop_
_entity_poly.entity_id
_entity_poly.type
_entity_poly.pdbx_seq_one_letter_code
_entity_poly.pdbx_strand_id
1 'polypeptide(L)'
;MDAEVISNGLLREVLEAGAISIYDVRDRIGTSTAHLMHESLRVKHMALKVEVLDDDSATALRKFCLTFYDVRALVLDLAIKLDMMRHLDYLPRYRQQMIALEVMKLHAPLAHAIGTNLLSLELEDLSFRYMFPYSYLYLDAWLRSHESGNKPLIDICKEQLLQSLKSDPLLNGMVSKISVEGRYKSRYSTMKKLLRDGRKLEEVNDILGLRVVLTPISGVDESEIGEKACYRAREVVQSLWEEIPSRSKDYILRPKANGYRSLHMAVDTSENGRTRPLMEIQIRTAEMDMLASGGQASHALYKGGVTDPEEARHLKAIMIAAAELAALRLRDFPSANQKGLDIDKRGRVFRLLDKNGDGKISIGELMEVMEELGAPGDDAREMMQLLDSNSDGFLSSDEFDIFQNQVEFIRNLEDRDDHYQTLLNAKLQLANDTGFIQLYSKEQGGSLVTN
;
A
#
# COMPACT_ATOMS: atom_id res chain seq x y z
N MET A 1 -18.44 -6.35 7.82
CA MET A 1 -17.66 -7.27 8.70
C MET A 1 -18.63 -7.93 9.66
N ASP A 2 -18.34 -9.15 10.11
CA ASP A 2 -19.17 -9.83 11.11
C ASP A 2 -18.92 -9.27 12.52
N ALA A 3 -19.79 -9.63 13.47
CA ALA A 3 -19.71 -9.14 14.85
C ALA A 3 -18.42 -9.60 15.56
N GLU A 4 -17.88 -10.76 15.19
CA GLU A 4 -16.67 -11.33 15.78
C GLU A 4 -15.43 -10.50 15.41
N VAL A 5 -15.27 -10.12 14.14
CA VAL A 5 -14.17 -9.25 13.67
C VAL A 5 -14.24 -7.88 14.34
N ILE A 6 -15.44 -7.29 14.40
CA ILE A 6 -15.64 -5.96 15.03
C ILE A 6 -15.30 -6.02 16.52
N SER A 7 -15.78 -7.05 17.22
CA SER A 7 -15.47 -7.25 18.65
C SER A 7 -13.96 -7.40 18.87
N ASN A 8 -13.29 -8.18 18.02
CA ASN A 8 -11.83 -8.34 18.09
C ASN A 8 -11.08 -7.03 17.85
N GLY A 9 -11.51 -6.21 16.89
CA GLY A 9 -10.90 -4.90 16.65
C GLY A 9 -10.97 -3.96 17.83
N LEU A 10 -12.05 -4.03 18.62
CA LEU A 10 -12.19 -3.23 19.85
C LEU A 10 -11.37 -3.80 21.02
N LEU A 11 -11.26 -5.12 21.12
CA LEU A 11 -10.68 -5.81 22.27
C LEU A 11 -9.19 -6.07 22.16
N ARG A 12 -8.61 -6.06 20.95
CA ARG A 12 -7.22 -6.44 20.72
C ARG A 12 -6.25 -5.56 21.49
N GLU A 13 -6.38 -4.23 21.39
CA GLU A 13 -5.53 -3.29 22.13
C GLU A 13 -5.64 -3.47 23.65
N VAL A 14 -6.85 -3.76 24.16
CA VAL A 14 -7.10 -3.98 25.60
C VAL A 14 -6.42 -5.28 26.09
N LEU A 15 -6.44 -6.32 25.26
CA LEU A 15 -5.76 -7.58 25.54
C LEU A 15 -4.23 -7.41 25.47
N GLU A 16 -3.73 -6.68 24.48
CA GLU A 16 -2.30 -6.40 24.33
C GLU A 16 -1.76 -5.53 25.48
N ALA A 17 -2.59 -4.61 25.99
CA ALA A 17 -2.30 -3.85 27.22
C ALA A 17 -2.35 -4.70 28.50
N GLY A 18 -2.72 -5.99 28.40
CA GLY A 18 -2.79 -6.91 29.54
C GLY A 18 -4.00 -6.68 30.47
N ALA A 19 -4.96 -5.85 30.08
CA ALA A 19 -6.13 -5.54 30.91
C ALA A 19 -7.20 -6.65 30.89
N ILE A 20 -7.20 -7.50 29.85
CA ILE A 20 -8.06 -8.69 29.73
C ILE A 20 -7.24 -9.86 29.19
N SER A 21 -7.64 -11.08 29.53
CA SER A 21 -7.08 -12.30 28.96
C SER A 21 -7.94 -12.85 27.82
N ILE A 22 -7.36 -13.75 27.02
CA ILE A 22 -8.13 -14.47 25.99
C ILE A 22 -9.24 -15.36 26.60
N TYR A 23 -9.05 -15.81 27.85
CA TYR A 23 -10.06 -16.55 28.59
C TYR A 23 -11.24 -15.65 28.97
N ASP A 24 -10.99 -14.39 29.33
CA ASP A 24 -12.06 -13.41 29.59
C ASP A 24 -12.90 -13.17 28.34
N VAL A 25 -12.25 -13.06 27.17
CA VAL A 25 -12.94 -12.94 25.87
C VAL A 25 -13.79 -14.19 25.59
N ARG A 26 -13.24 -15.38 25.83
CA ARG A 26 -13.95 -16.65 25.63
C ARG A 26 -15.19 -16.75 26.52
N ASP A 27 -15.04 -16.41 27.80
CA ASP A 27 -16.05 -16.63 28.83
C ASP A 27 -17.15 -15.56 28.82
N ARG A 28 -16.84 -14.33 28.37
CA ARG A 28 -17.80 -13.22 28.35
C ARG A 28 -18.40 -12.91 26.98
N ILE A 29 -17.66 -13.15 25.89
CA ILE A 29 -18.10 -12.82 24.53
C ILE A 29 -18.40 -14.09 23.75
N GLY A 30 -17.47 -15.04 23.74
CA GLY A 30 -17.69 -16.35 23.13
C GLY A 30 -16.42 -16.99 22.58
N THR A 31 -16.50 -18.30 22.40
CA THR A 31 -15.40 -19.16 21.92
C THR A 31 -14.90 -18.77 20.54
N SER A 32 -15.80 -18.48 19.59
CA SER A 32 -15.43 -18.07 18.23
C SER A 32 -14.66 -16.75 18.21
N THR A 33 -15.08 -15.76 19.01
CA THR A 33 -14.38 -14.47 19.12
C THR A 33 -12.99 -14.64 19.73
N ALA A 34 -12.87 -15.47 20.78
CA ALA A 34 -11.57 -15.78 21.39
C ALA A 34 -10.64 -16.56 20.43
N HIS A 35 -11.17 -17.47 19.63
CA HIS A 35 -10.39 -18.16 18.60
C HIS A 35 -9.88 -17.17 17.54
N LEU A 36 -10.75 -16.28 17.06
CA LEU A 36 -10.36 -15.24 16.11
C LEU A 36 -9.32 -14.28 16.70
N MET A 37 -9.43 -13.95 18.00
CA MET A 37 -8.43 -13.15 18.72
C MET A 37 -7.06 -13.83 18.72
N HIS A 38 -7.03 -15.13 19.01
CA HIS A 38 -5.81 -15.91 18.98
C HIS A 38 -5.15 -15.89 17.59
N GLU A 39 -5.94 -16.13 16.55
CA GLU A 39 -5.46 -16.10 15.17
C GLU A 39 -4.96 -14.70 14.78
N SER A 40 -5.67 -13.64 15.17
CA SER A 40 -5.27 -12.24 14.94
C SER A 40 -3.89 -11.93 15.54
N LEU A 41 -3.61 -12.38 16.75
CA LEU A 41 -2.30 -12.18 17.37
C LEU A 41 -1.21 -12.96 16.63
N ARG A 42 -1.51 -14.17 16.14
CA ARG A 42 -0.54 -14.94 15.34
C ARG A 42 -0.20 -14.27 14.01
N VAL A 43 -1.19 -13.66 13.36
CA VAL A 43 -1.00 -12.85 12.14
C VAL A 43 -0.10 -11.66 12.44
N LYS A 44 -0.34 -10.92 13.53
CA LYS A 44 0.50 -9.76 13.93
C LYS A 44 1.99 -10.09 13.97
N HIS A 45 2.33 -11.18 14.66
CA HIS A 45 3.71 -11.58 14.91
C HIS A 45 4.36 -12.27 13.70
N MET A 46 3.65 -12.39 12.59
CA MET A 46 4.17 -13.09 11.42
C MET A 46 5.27 -12.30 10.71
N ALA A 47 5.13 -10.97 10.57
CA ALA A 47 6.14 -10.14 9.92
C ALA A 47 7.49 -10.19 10.66
N LEU A 48 7.45 -10.42 11.98
CA LEU A 48 8.63 -10.59 12.84
C LEU A 48 9.40 -11.90 12.60
N LYS A 49 8.80 -12.87 11.88
CA LYS A 49 9.43 -14.19 11.63
C LYS A 49 10.39 -14.19 10.44
N VAL A 50 10.55 -13.06 9.77
CA VAL A 50 11.38 -12.94 8.58
C VAL A 50 12.48 -11.92 8.86
N GLU A 51 13.73 -12.38 8.89
CA GLU A 51 14.91 -11.52 9.10
C GLU A 51 15.11 -10.52 7.95
N VAL A 52 14.71 -10.88 6.73
CA VAL A 52 14.84 -10.03 5.53
C VAL A 52 13.57 -10.06 4.68
N LEU A 53 12.94 -8.89 4.52
CA LEU A 53 11.76 -8.68 3.66
C LEU A 53 12.17 -8.57 2.17
N ASP A 54 12.75 -9.64 1.62
CA ASP A 54 12.97 -9.77 0.18
C ASP A 54 11.70 -10.25 -0.56
N ASP A 55 11.74 -10.20 -1.90
CA ASP A 55 10.56 -10.51 -2.72
C ASP A 55 10.13 -11.98 -2.62
N ASP A 56 11.06 -12.91 -2.48
CA ASP A 56 10.79 -14.34 -2.38
C ASP A 56 10.19 -14.70 -1.02
N SER A 57 10.80 -14.19 0.06
CA SER A 57 10.34 -14.36 1.45
C SER A 57 8.98 -13.71 1.65
N ALA A 58 8.77 -12.49 1.12
CA ALA A 58 7.46 -11.86 1.15
C ALA A 58 6.43 -12.70 0.39
N THR A 59 6.77 -13.27 -0.77
CA THR A 59 5.87 -14.13 -1.55
C THR A 59 5.51 -15.41 -0.81
N ALA A 60 6.49 -16.09 -0.21
CA ALA A 60 6.27 -17.29 0.59
C ALA A 60 5.38 -16.99 1.80
N LEU A 61 5.65 -15.89 2.51
CA LEU A 61 4.86 -15.46 3.68
C LEU A 61 3.41 -15.18 3.29
N ARG A 62 3.19 -14.53 2.14
CA ARG A 62 1.83 -14.30 1.62
C ARG A 62 1.08 -15.60 1.35
N LYS A 63 1.73 -16.58 0.69
CA LYS A 63 1.13 -17.90 0.44
C LYS A 63 0.79 -18.62 1.75
N PHE A 64 1.69 -18.54 2.74
CA PHE A 64 1.44 -19.10 4.07
C PHE A 64 0.22 -18.44 4.73
N CYS A 65 0.10 -17.11 4.66
CA CYS A 65 -1.04 -16.40 5.26
C CYS A 65 -2.37 -16.94 4.77
N LEU A 66 -2.50 -16.98 3.45
CA LEU A 66 -3.73 -17.34 2.75
C LEU A 66 -4.10 -18.81 2.96
N THR A 67 -3.12 -19.65 3.30
CA THR A 67 -3.30 -21.09 3.50
C THR A 67 -3.67 -21.43 4.95
N PHE A 68 -3.07 -20.76 5.93
CA PHE A 68 -3.10 -21.20 7.32
C PHE A 68 -3.83 -20.30 8.30
N TYR A 69 -4.12 -19.05 7.94
CA TYR A 69 -4.86 -18.14 8.81
C TYR A 69 -6.30 -17.96 8.36
N ASP A 70 -7.18 -17.75 9.34
CA ASP A 70 -8.54 -17.29 9.09
C ASP A 70 -8.49 -15.95 8.33
N VAL A 71 -9.17 -15.87 7.19
CA VAL A 71 -9.26 -14.65 6.38
C VAL A 71 -9.80 -13.48 7.21
N ARG A 72 -10.68 -13.73 8.18
CA ARG A 72 -11.20 -12.70 9.09
C ARG A 72 -10.12 -12.09 9.97
N ALA A 73 -9.15 -12.88 10.42
CA ALA A 73 -8.00 -12.40 11.18
C ALA A 73 -7.06 -11.55 10.29
N LEU A 74 -6.86 -11.97 9.04
CA LEU A 74 -6.11 -11.17 8.04
C LEU A 74 -6.80 -9.84 7.75
N VAL A 75 -8.12 -9.85 7.53
CA VAL A 75 -8.90 -8.62 7.31
C VAL A 75 -8.80 -7.67 8.49
N LEU A 76 -8.88 -8.19 9.72
CA LEU A 76 -8.71 -7.39 10.93
C LEU A 76 -7.32 -6.76 11.00
N ASP A 77 -6.27 -7.55 10.78
CA ASP A 77 -4.89 -7.05 10.83
C ASP A 77 -4.63 -5.99 9.75
N LEU A 78 -5.14 -6.19 8.53
CA LEU A 78 -5.03 -5.20 7.47
C LEU A 78 -5.78 -3.90 7.77
N ALA A 79 -6.93 -3.97 8.47
CA ALA A 79 -7.65 -2.78 8.90
C ALA A 79 -6.87 -2.00 9.97
N ILE A 80 -6.26 -2.68 10.93
CA ILE A 80 -5.38 -2.06 11.94
C ILE A 80 -4.14 -1.45 11.28
N LYS A 81 -3.51 -2.17 10.33
CA LYS A 81 -2.37 -1.65 9.57
C LYS A 81 -2.75 -0.42 8.76
N LEU A 82 -3.94 -0.38 8.17
CA LEU A 82 -4.41 0.81 7.47
C LEU A 82 -4.57 2.00 8.42
N ASP A 83 -5.20 1.81 9.58
CA ASP A 83 -5.35 2.87 10.57
C ASP A 83 -3.99 3.41 11.05
N MET A 84 -3.06 2.51 11.35
CA MET A 84 -1.68 2.86 11.70
C MET A 84 -0.99 3.64 10.57
N MET A 85 -1.10 3.19 9.31
CA MET A 85 -0.52 3.87 8.15
C MET A 85 -1.13 5.25 7.90
N ARG A 86 -2.37 5.51 8.32
CA ARG A 86 -2.97 6.86 8.23
C ARG A 86 -2.42 7.83 9.26
N HIS A 87 -1.82 7.33 10.34
CA HIS A 87 -1.36 8.11 11.48
C HIS A 87 0.12 7.86 11.81
N LEU A 88 0.95 7.49 10.83
CA LEU A 88 2.35 7.11 11.07
C LEU A 88 3.25 8.29 11.51
N ASP A 89 2.73 9.52 11.41
CA ASP A 89 3.48 10.77 11.56
C ASP A 89 4.07 11.00 12.97
N TYR A 90 3.56 10.31 14.01
CA TYR A 90 4.11 10.39 15.36
C TYR A 90 5.42 9.59 15.53
N LEU A 91 5.76 8.72 14.57
CA LEU A 91 6.98 7.91 14.61
C LEU A 91 8.14 8.64 13.92
N PRO A 92 9.40 8.36 14.29
CA PRO A 92 10.55 8.85 13.54
C PRO A 92 10.58 8.28 12.11
N ARG A 93 11.17 9.03 11.17
CA ARG A 93 11.15 8.74 9.71
C ARG A 93 11.57 7.32 9.36
N TYR A 94 12.57 6.78 10.03
CA TYR A 94 13.04 5.43 9.75
C TYR A 94 12.00 4.35 10.09
N ARG A 95 11.31 4.47 11.22
CA ARG A 95 10.21 3.56 11.59
C ARG A 95 9.07 3.69 10.60
N GLN A 96 8.77 4.92 10.17
CA GLN A 96 7.76 5.15 9.14
C GLN A 96 8.09 4.37 7.85
N GLN A 97 9.33 4.47 7.37
CA GLN A 97 9.79 3.79 6.16
C GLN A 97 9.84 2.27 6.29
N MET A 98 10.27 1.74 7.44
CA MET A 98 10.27 0.29 7.69
C MET A 98 8.86 -0.30 7.65
N ILE A 99 7.93 0.33 8.38
CA ILE A 99 6.53 -0.08 8.40
C ILE A 99 5.91 0.06 7.01
N ALA A 100 6.20 1.17 6.31
CA ALA A 100 5.73 1.39 4.95
C ALA A 100 6.23 0.33 3.96
N LEU A 101 7.48 -0.12 4.08
CA LEU A 101 8.05 -1.19 3.28
C LEU A 101 7.35 -2.53 3.55
N GLU A 102 7.19 -2.88 4.83
CA GLU A 102 6.47 -4.08 5.25
C GLU A 102 5.05 -4.07 4.68
N VAL A 103 4.34 -2.95 4.81
CA VAL A 103 2.99 -2.79 4.27
C VAL A 103 2.99 -2.93 2.75
N MET A 104 3.95 -2.32 2.05
CA MET A 104 4.05 -2.39 0.59
C MET A 104 4.32 -3.82 0.09
N LYS A 105 5.22 -4.56 0.75
CA LYS A 105 5.67 -5.88 0.32
C LYS A 105 4.72 -7.01 0.74
N LEU A 106 4.06 -6.85 1.88
CA LEU A 106 3.26 -7.91 2.50
C LEU A 106 1.77 -7.57 2.51
N HIS A 107 1.39 -6.51 3.22
CA HIS A 107 -0.01 -6.21 3.54
C HIS A 107 -0.82 -5.75 2.34
N ALA A 108 -0.30 -4.83 1.52
CA ALA A 108 -0.99 -4.38 0.31
C ALA A 108 -1.25 -5.53 -0.68
N PRO A 109 -0.28 -6.40 -1.01
CA PRO A 109 -0.54 -7.57 -1.84
C PRO A 109 -1.43 -8.64 -1.18
N LEU A 110 -1.37 -8.80 0.15
CA LEU A 110 -2.32 -9.67 0.88
C LEU A 110 -3.75 -9.16 0.75
N ALA A 111 -3.96 -7.86 0.95
CA ALA A 111 -5.25 -7.21 0.79
C ALA A 111 -5.81 -7.42 -0.62
N HIS A 112 -4.96 -7.37 -1.65
CA HIS A 112 -5.35 -7.70 -3.01
C HIS A 112 -5.77 -9.17 -3.15
N ALA A 113 -4.98 -10.10 -2.61
CA ALA A 113 -5.22 -11.54 -2.72
C ALA A 113 -6.53 -11.99 -2.05
N ILE A 114 -6.92 -11.37 -0.93
CA ILE A 114 -8.19 -11.66 -0.24
C ILE A 114 -9.41 -10.90 -0.81
N GLY A 115 -9.23 -10.13 -1.89
CA GLY A 115 -10.32 -9.41 -2.56
C GLY A 115 -10.64 -8.03 -1.99
N THR A 116 -9.80 -7.48 -1.10
CA THR A 116 -9.96 -6.12 -0.54
C THR A 116 -9.16 -5.09 -1.35
N ASN A 117 -9.54 -4.89 -2.61
CA ASN A 117 -8.79 -4.05 -3.55
C ASN A 117 -8.68 -2.57 -3.12
N LEU A 118 -9.74 -2.00 -2.53
CA LEU A 118 -9.70 -0.62 -2.05
C LEU A 118 -8.67 -0.44 -0.93
N LEU A 119 -8.64 -1.40 0.00
CA LEU A 119 -7.68 -1.46 1.10
C LEU A 119 -6.25 -1.57 0.57
N SER A 120 -6.02 -2.48 -0.38
CA SER A 120 -4.73 -2.66 -1.05
C SER A 120 -4.23 -1.36 -1.68
N LEU A 121 -5.08 -0.67 -2.46
CA LEU A 121 -4.71 0.57 -3.13
C LEU A 121 -4.37 1.70 -2.16
N GLU A 122 -5.11 1.80 -1.05
CA GLU A 122 -4.85 2.81 -0.03
C GLU A 122 -3.56 2.55 0.73
N LEU A 123 -3.33 1.28 1.13
CA LEU A 123 -2.06 0.86 1.75
C LEU A 123 -0.86 1.11 0.82
N GLU A 124 -0.99 0.82 -0.48
CA GLU A 124 0.05 1.12 -1.47
C GLU A 124 0.34 2.63 -1.56
N ASP A 125 -0.68 3.48 -1.57
CA ASP A 125 -0.50 4.93 -1.67
C ASP A 125 0.17 5.51 -0.41
N LEU A 126 -0.28 5.08 0.78
CA LEU A 126 0.30 5.48 2.06
C LEU A 126 1.75 4.98 2.18
N SER A 127 2.02 3.72 1.85
CA SER A 127 3.38 3.20 1.85
C SER A 127 4.29 3.98 0.89
N PHE A 128 3.79 4.35 -0.29
CA PHE A 128 4.54 5.17 -1.23
C PHE A 128 4.85 6.56 -0.65
N ARG A 129 3.88 7.19 0.01
CA ARG A 129 4.06 8.49 0.69
C ARG A 129 5.19 8.48 1.70
N TYR A 130 5.26 7.44 2.54
CA TYR A 130 6.27 7.35 3.60
C TYR A 130 7.64 6.91 3.08
N MET A 131 7.69 6.02 2.09
CA MET A 131 8.97 5.57 1.53
C MET A 131 9.64 6.64 0.67
N PHE A 132 8.87 7.39 -0.12
CA PHE A 132 9.37 8.34 -1.12
C PHE A 132 8.62 9.69 -1.03
N PRO A 133 8.77 10.43 0.08
CA PRO A 133 7.96 11.62 0.35
C PRO A 133 8.17 12.73 -0.68
N TYR A 134 9.39 12.93 -1.19
CA TYR A 134 9.65 13.98 -2.18
C TYR A 134 9.00 13.64 -3.50
N SER A 135 9.19 12.41 -3.98
CA SER A 135 8.54 11.91 -5.19
C SER A 135 7.01 11.91 -5.08
N TYR A 136 6.46 11.62 -3.89
CA TYR A 136 5.02 11.68 -3.62
C TYR A 136 4.48 13.10 -3.73
N LEU A 137 5.07 14.05 -2.99
CA LEU A 137 4.64 15.46 -2.99
C LEU A 137 4.78 16.08 -4.38
N TYR A 138 5.82 15.71 -5.09
CA TYR A 138 6.06 16.19 -6.43
C TYR A 138 5.00 15.70 -7.42
N LEU A 139 4.64 14.41 -7.38
CA LEU A 139 3.54 13.87 -8.17
C LEU A 139 2.20 14.48 -7.75
N ASP A 140 1.99 14.72 -6.46
CA ASP A 140 0.79 15.38 -5.93
C ASP A 140 0.62 16.80 -6.49
N ALA A 141 1.69 17.60 -6.45
CA ALA A 141 1.70 18.96 -6.99
C ALA A 141 1.40 18.98 -8.50
N TRP A 142 1.97 18.03 -9.25
CA TRP A 142 1.68 17.90 -10.67
C TRP A 142 0.23 17.46 -10.95
N LEU A 143 -0.34 16.56 -10.15
CA LEU A 143 -1.76 16.19 -10.28
C LEU A 143 -2.67 17.39 -10.02
N ARG A 144 -2.37 18.18 -8.99
CA ARG A 144 -3.14 19.38 -8.62
C ARG A 144 -3.03 20.49 -9.66
N SER A 145 -1.90 20.64 -10.35
CA SER A 145 -1.75 21.68 -11.38
C SER A 145 -2.69 21.48 -12.59
N HIS A 146 -3.25 20.28 -12.75
CA HIS A 146 -4.23 19.96 -13.79
C HIS A 146 -5.69 20.11 -13.31
N GLU A 147 -5.92 20.41 -12.03
CA GLU A 147 -7.25 20.69 -11.49
C GLU A 147 -7.71 22.09 -11.92
N SER A 148 -8.87 22.17 -12.59
CA SER A 148 -9.40 23.44 -13.15
C SER A 148 -10.24 24.21 -12.11
N GLY A 149 -9.63 25.11 -11.34
CA GLY A 149 -10.34 26.07 -10.48
C GLY A 149 -10.84 25.50 -9.14
N ASN A 150 -12.01 25.96 -8.66
CA ASN A 150 -12.56 25.60 -7.34
C ASN A 150 -13.23 24.20 -7.28
N LYS A 151 -13.47 23.54 -8.42
CA LYS A 151 -14.02 22.18 -8.50
C LYS A 151 -13.06 21.26 -9.25
N PRO A 152 -12.79 20.03 -8.76
CA PRO A 152 -11.99 19.05 -9.49
C PRO A 152 -12.57 18.77 -10.88
N LEU A 153 -11.71 18.66 -11.89
CA LEU A 153 -12.12 18.34 -13.28
C LEU A 153 -12.98 17.07 -13.35
N ILE A 154 -12.67 16.08 -12.52
CA ILE A 154 -13.42 14.82 -12.45
C ILE A 154 -14.89 15.04 -12.09
N ASP A 155 -15.17 16.01 -11.23
CA ASP A 155 -16.54 16.25 -10.73
C ASP A 155 -17.36 16.95 -11.81
N ILE A 156 -16.74 17.86 -12.56
CA ILE A 156 -17.35 18.50 -13.73
C ILE A 156 -17.69 17.43 -14.78
N CYS A 157 -16.72 16.61 -15.18
CA CYS A 157 -16.94 15.55 -16.17
C CYS A 157 -17.94 14.50 -15.67
N LYS A 158 -17.94 14.17 -14.37
CA LYS A 158 -18.91 13.27 -13.75
C LYS A 158 -20.33 13.83 -13.83
N GLU A 159 -20.53 15.09 -13.44
CA GLU A 159 -21.83 15.76 -13.50
C GLU A 159 -22.35 15.79 -14.95
N GLN A 160 -21.50 16.18 -15.90
CA GLN A 160 -21.82 16.23 -17.34
C GLN A 160 -22.19 14.85 -17.90
N LEU A 161 -21.37 13.82 -17.64
CA LEU A 161 -21.62 12.46 -18.11
C LEU A 161 -22.91 11.89 -17.51
N LEU A 162 -23.11 12.07 -16.21
CA LEU A 162 -24.31 11.59 -15.53
C LEU A 162 -25.58 12.25 -16.11
N GLN A 163 -25.53 13.54 -16.42
CA GLN A 163 -26.64 14.26 -17.03
C GLN A 163 -26.95 13.73 -18.43
N SER A 164 -25.94 13.52 -19.28
CA SER A 164 -26.14 12.98 -20.62
C SER A 164 -26.67 11.55 -20.61
N LEU A 165 -26.13 10.68 -19.74
CA LEU A 165 -26.61 9.30 -19.58
C LEU A 165 -28.07 9.27 -19.12
N LYS A 166 -28.46 10.12 -18.16
CA LYS A 166 -29.85 10.22 -17.69
C LYS A 166 -30.80 10.83 -18.71
N SER A 167 -30.30 11.60 -19.67
CA SER A 167 -31.12 12.23 -20.71
C SER A 167 -31.35 11.30 -21.91
N ASP A 168 -30.63 10.17 -21.99
CA ASP A 168 -30.75 9.23 -23.10
C ASP A 168 -31.98 8.31 -22.94
N PRO A 169 -32.99 8.41 -23.83
CA PRO A 169 -34.24 7.67 -23.68
C PRO A 169 -34.07 6.16 -23.90
N LEU A 170 -33.14 5.76 -24.77
CA LEU A 170 -32.88 4.34 -25.05
C LEU A 170 -32.21 3.67 -23.85
N LEU A 171 -31.22 4.32 -23.24
CA LEU A 171 -30.55 3.82 -22.04
C LEU A 171 -31.52 3.72 -20.86
N ASN A 172 -32.33 4.75 -20.62
CA ASN A 172 -33.34 4.76 -19.56
C ASN A 172 -34.39 3.65 -19.72
N GLY A 173 -34.64 3.18 -20.95
CA GLY A 173 -35.50 2.02 -21.22
C GLY A 173 -34.86 0.66 -20.89
N MET A 174 -33.54 0.61 -20.64
CA MET A 174 -32.78 -0.62 -20.37
C MET A 174 -32.31 -0.73 -18.91
N VAL A 175 -32.16 0.39 -18.20
CA VAL A 175 -31.56 0.42 -16.85
C VAL A 175 -32.47 1.06 -15.81
N SER A 176 -32.48 0.50 -14.61
CA SER A 176 -33.22 1.03 -13.46
C SER A 176 -32.42 2.08 -12.67
N LYS A 177 -31.07 2.00 -12.73
CA LYS A 177 -30.16 2.91 -12.03
C LYS A 177 -28.87 3.12 -12.80
N ILE A 178 -28.40 4.36 -12.83
CA ILE A 178 -27.12 4.79 -13.39
C ILE A 178 -26.29 5.41 -12.27
N SER A 179 -25.08 4.91 -12.05
CA SER A 179 -24.08 5.53 -11.16
C SER A 179 -22.86 5.94 -11.97
N VAL A 180 -22.34 7.14 -11.72
CA VAL A 180 -21.07 7.61 -12.25
C VAL A 180 -20.17 7.99 -11.08
N GLU A 181 -19.03 7.34 -10.97
CA GLU A 181 -18.07 7.54 -9.89
C GLU A 181 -16.75 8.07 -10.45
N GLY A 182 -16.18 9.05 -9.76
CA GLY A 182 -14.82 9.51 -10.04
C GLY A 182 -13.82 8.45 -9.61
N ARG A 183 -12.90 8.09 -10.52
CA ARG A 183 -11.80 7.19 -10.27
C ARG A 183 -10.49 7.96 -10.42
N TYR A 184 -9.79 8.14 -9.30
CA TYR A 184 -8.41 8.58 -9.33
C TYR A 184 -7.50 7.35 -9.32
N LYS A 185 -6.51 7.34 -10.19
CA LYS A 185 -5.44 6.35 -10.10
C LYS A 185 -4.53 6.72 -8.93
N SER A 186 -4.15 5.74 -8.11
CA SER A 186 -3.27 6.00 -6.96
C SER A 186 -1.93 6.58 -7.42
N ARG A 187 -1.34 7.44 -6.59
CA ARG A 187 -0.02 8.04 -6.86
C ARG A 187 1.02 6.95 -6.98
N TYR A 188 0.94 5.90 -6.15
CA TYR A 188 1.77 4.70 -6.30
C TYR A 188 1.63 4.04 -7.69
N SER A 189 0.40 3.79 -8.16
CA SER A 189 0.18 3.18 -9.48
C SER A 189 0.66 4.06 -10.64
N THR A 190 0.63 5.38 -10.46
CA THR A 190 1.18 6.35 -11.41
C THR A 190 2.70 6.32 -11.41
N MET A 191 3.33 6.35 -10.23
CA MET A 191 4.77 6.20 -10.09
C MET A 191 5.29 4.89 -10.68
N LYS A 192 4.62 3.77 -10.36
CA LYS A 192 4.98 2.45 -10.88
C LYS A 192 4.95 2.39 -12.42
N LYS A 193 3.96 3.03 -13.07
CA LYS A 193 3.91 3.12 -14.55
C LYS A 193 5.07 3.99 -15.08
N LEU A 194 5.36 5.12 -14.43
CA LEU A 194 6.44 6.04 -14.85
C LEU A 194 7.82 5.39 -14.81
N LEU A 195 8.09 4.66 -13.74
CA LEU A 195 9.39 4.01 -13.51
C LEU A 195 9.54 2.75 -14.36
N ARG A 196 8.51 1.89 -14.43
CA ARG A 196 8.57 0.62 -15.15
C ARG A 196 8.63 0.81 -16.67
N ASP A 197 7.79 1.70 -17.20
CA ASP A 197 7.63 1.82 -18.66
C ASP A 197 8.57 2.88 -19.26
N GLY A 198 9.35 3.59 -18.43
CA GLY A 198 10.24 4.68 -18.88
C GLY A 198 9.52 5.88 -19.51
N ARG A 199 8.19 5.84 -19.60
CA ARG A 199 7.31 6.83 -20.25
C ARG A 199 7.52 8.24 -19.71
N LYS A 200 7.26 9.23 -20.56
CA LYS A 200 7.12 10.63 -20.13
C LYS A 200 5.80 10.81 -19.40
N LEU A 201 5.69 11.83 -18.56
CA LEU A 201 4.49 12.05 -17.75
C LEU A 201 3.28 12.40 -18.63
N GLU A 202 3.52 13.10 -19.76
CA GLU A 202 2.48 13.35 -20.79
C GLU A 202 1.90 12.06 -21.40
N GLU A 203 2.66 10.97 -21.38
CA GLU A 203 2.21 9.67 -21.89
C GLU A 203 1.47 8.86 -20.82
N VAL A 204 1.54 9.27 -19.55
CA VAL A 204 0.77 8.67 -18.46
C VAL A 204 -0.64 9.19 -18.51
N ASN A 205 -1.35 8.58 -19.43
CA ASN A 205 -2.78 8.67 -19.54
C ASN A 205 -3.43 7.70 -18.53
N ASP A 206 -4.71 7.86 -18.22
CA ASP A 206 -5.46 7.08 -17.21
C ASP A 206 -5.20 7.49 -15.75
N ILE A 207 -4.88 8.76 -15.50
CA ILE A 207 -4.78 9.29 -14.12
C ILE A 207 -6.15 9.58 -13.56
N LEU A 208 -6.95 10.29 -14.36
CA LEU A 208 -8.33 10.60 -14.09
C LEU A 208 -9.18 9.60 -14.86
N GLY A 209 -10.23 9.11 -14.22
CA GLY A 209 -11.20 8.27 -14.89
C GLY A 209 -12.59 8.36 -14.30
N LEU A 210 -13.57 7.93 -15.08
CA LEU A 210 -14.94 7.80 -14.63
C LEU A 210 -15.34 6.34 -14.72
N ARG A 211 -16.03 5.85 -13.68
CA ARG A 211 -16.66 4.54 -13.69
C ARG A 211 -18.15 4.72 -13.83
N VAL A 212 -18.72 4.17 -14.90
CA VAL A 212 -20.15 4.08 -15.13
C VAL A 212 -20.61 2.68 -14.73
N VAL A 213 -21.48 2.61 -13.72
CA VAL A 213 -22.11 1.37 -13.26
C VAL A 213 -23.60 1.42 -13.58
N LEU A 214 -24.04 0.45 -14.39
CA LEU A 214 -25.41 0.36 -14.90
C LEU A 214 -26.14 -0.79 -14.21
N THR A 215 -27.31 -0.55 -13.66
CA THR A 215 -28.17 -1.62 -13.12
C THR A 215 -29.27 -1.91 -14.15
N PRO A 216 -29.23 -3.06 -14.85
CA PRO A 216 -30.24 -3.40 -15.83
C PRO A 216 -31.63 -3.53 -15.19
N ILE A 217 -32.69 -3.43 -15.99
CA ILE A 217 -34.05 -3.71 -15.52
C ILE A 217 -34.22 -5.22 -15.34
N SER A 218 -34.74 -5.65 -14.19
CA SER A 218 -34.95 -7.07 -13.88
C SER A 218 -35.95 -7.72 -14.84
N GLY A 219 -35.55 -8.84 -15.46
CA GLY A 219 -36.35 -9.56 -16.46
C GLY A 219 -35.67 -10.83 -16.96
N VAL A 220 -36.25 -11.48 -17.98
CA VAL A 220 -35.80 -12.78 -18.51
C VAL A 220 -34.40 -12.70 -19.16
N ASP A 221 -33.94 -11.51 -19.55
CA ASP A 221 -32.68 -11.28 -20.27
C ASP A 221 -31.79 -10.19 -19.62
N GLU A 222 -31.72 -10.14 -18.29
CA GLU A 222 -30.99 -9.09 -17.55
C GLU A 222 -29.53 -8.91 -18.01
N SER A 223 -28.84 -10.01 -18.32
CA SER A 223 -27.45 -10.01 -18.79
C SER A 223 -27.33 -9.39 -20.19
N GLU A 224 -28.17 -9.80 -21.14
CA GLU A 224 -28.13 -9.27 -22.52
C GLU A 224 -28.53 -7.79 -22.57
N ILE A 225 -29.55 -7.41 -21.80
CA ILE A 225 -29.96 -6.00 -21.64
C ILE A 225 -28.82 -5.19 -21.02
N GLY A 226 -28.14 -5.73 -20.01
CA GLY A 226 -26.99 -5.08 -19.37
C GLY A 226 -25.81 -4.84 -20.31
N GLU A 227 -25.48 -5.81 -21.15
CA GLU A 227 -24.44 -5.65 -22.18
C GLU A 227 -24.82 -4.59 -23.22
N LYS A 228 -26.06 -4.63 -23.73
CA LYS A 228 -26.60 -3.60 -24.65
C LYS A 228 -26.56 -2.21 -24.02
N ALA A 229 -26.93 -2.09 -22.75
CA ALA A 229 -26.86 -0.83 -22.02
C ALA A 229 -25.42 -0.28 -21.90
N CYS A 230 -24.43 -1.15 -21.73
CA CYS A 230 -23.02 -0.74 -21.70
C CYS A 230 -22.56 -0.16 -23.04
N TYR A 231 -22.93 -0.79 -24.16
CA TYR A 231 -22.64 -0.27 -25.49
C TYR A 231 -23.39 1.03 -25.79
N ARG A 232 -24.66 1.16 -25.37
CA ARG A 232 -25.39 2.43 -25.50
C ARG A 232 -24.75 3.55 -24.69
N ALA A 233 -24.31 3.27 -23.46
CA ALA A 233 -23.59 4.24 -22.65
C ALA A 233 -22.25 4.67 -23.30
N ARG A 234 -21.55 3.77 -24.00
CA ARG A 234 -20.36 4.12 -24.79
C ARG A 234 -20.70 5.12 -25.90
N GLU A 235 -21.80 4.94 -26.63
CA GLU A 235 -22.23 5.89 -27.65
C GLU A 235 -22.52 7.27 -27.07
N VAL A 236 -23.16 7.33 -25.89
CA VAL A 236 -23.39 8.59 -25.17
C VAL A 236 -22.06 9.26 -24.82
N VAL A 237 -21.08 8.50 -24.32
CA VAL A 237 -19.73 9.01 -24.03
C VAL A 237 -19.06 9.58 -25.29
N GLN A 238 -19.12 8.86 -26.42
CA GLN A 238 -18.55 9.30 -27.69
C GLN A 238 -19.19 10.57 -28.26
N SER A 239 -20.43 10.88 -27.86
CA SER A 239 -21.09 12.13 -28.24
C SER A 239 -20.65 13.33 -27.38
N LEU A 240 -20.09 13.08 -26.20
CA LEU A 240 -19.57 14.11 -25.31
C LEU A 240 -18.10 14.44 -25.57
N TRP A 241 -17.28 13.41 -25.83
CA TRP A 241 -15.84 13.54 -25.89
C TRP A 241 -15.25 12.70 -27.02
N GLU A 242 -14.14 13.18 -27.60
CA GLU A 242 -13.43 12.47 -28.65
C GLU A 242 -12.74 11.22 -28.09
N GLU A 243 -13.08 10.05 -28.63
CA GLU A 243 -12.43 8.79 -28.27
C GLU A 243 -11.06 8.68 -28.95
N ILE A 244 -10.02 8.36 -28.17
CA ILE A 244 -8.69 8.13 -28.72
C ILE A 244 -8.60 6.72 -29.34
N PRO A 245 -8.42 6.60 -30.67
CA PRO A 245 -8.31 5.30 -31.33
C PRO A 245 -7.13 4.50 -30.75
N SER A 246 -7.26 3.16 -30.72
CA SER A 246 -6.29 2.20 -30.14
C SER A 246 -6.20 2.10 -28.61
N ARG A 247 -6.95 2.93 -27.87
CA ARG A 247 -6.96 2.89 -26.39
C ARG A 247 -8.22 2.30 -25.77
N SER A 248 -9.14 1.84 -26.60
CA SER A 248 -10.36 1.19 -26.16
C SER A 248 -10.21 -0.32 -26.08
N LYS A 249 -10.72 -0.92 -25.00
CA LYS A 249 -10.65 -2.35 -24.72
C LYS A 249 -12.03 -2.86 -24.35
N ASP A 250 -12.49 -3.85 -25.09
CA ASP A 250 -13.77 -4.50 -24.85
C ASP A 250 -13.57 -5.80 -24.06
N TYR A 251 -13.61 -5.69 -22.73
CA TYR A 251 -13.56 -6.87 -21.86
C TYR A 251 -14.93 -7.52 -21.63
N ILE A 252 -16.02 -6.99 -22.21
CA ILE A 252 -17.31 -7.67 -22.22
C ILE A 252 -17.26 -8.79 -23.25
N LEU A 253 -16.77 -8.49 -24.46
CA LEU A 253 -16.58 -9.45 -25.55
C LEU A 253 -15.36 -10.35 -25.33
N ARG A 254 -14.27 -9.82 -24.76
CA ARG A 254 -13.04 -10.58 -24.47
C ARG A 254 -12.66 -10.46 -22.99
N PRO A 255 -13.33 -11.19 -22.08
CA PRO A 255 -13.03 -11.15 -20.66
C PRO A 255 -11.58 -11.51 -20.36
N LYS A 256 -11.03 -10.97 -19.27
CA LYS A 256 -9.70 -11.37 -18.80
C LYS A 256 -9.75 -12.78 -18.18
N ALA A 257 -8.59 -13.42 -18.03
CA ALA A 257 -8.46 -14.76 -17.43
C ALA A 257 -9.07 -14.87 -16.02
N ASN A 258 -9.16 -13.77 -15.28
CA ASN A 258 -9.78 -13.72 -13.95
C ASN A 258 -11.30 -13.46 -13.97
N GLY A 259 -11.95 -13.52 -15.14
CA GLY A 259 -13.40 -13.25 -15.29
C GLY A 259 -13.77 -11.78 -15.32
N TYR A 260 -12.80 -10.86 -15.33
CA TYR A 260 -13.07 -9.42 -15.37
C TYR A 260 -13.74 -8.99 -16.68
N ARG A 261 -14.85 -8.26 -16.57
CA ARG A 261 -15.65 -7.71 -17.69
C ARG A 261 -15.93 -6.22 -17.49
N SER A 262 -15.68 -5.41 -18.52
CA SER A 262 -15.96 -3.96 -18.58
C SER A 262 -15.56 -3.42 -19.96
N LEU A 263 -16.20 -2.35 -20.44
CA LEU A 263 -15.69 -1.55 -21.55
C LEU A 263 -14.74 -0.48 -21.01
N HIS A 264 -13.52 -0.41 -21.53
CA HIS A 264 -12.56 0.65 -21.22
C HIS A 264 -12.35 1.50 -22.46
N MET A 265 -12.33 2.82 -22.30
CA MET A 265 -12.00 3.76 -23.37
C MET A 265 -11.25 4.95 -22.81
N ALA A 266 -10.39 5.56 -23.61
CA ALA A 266 -9.73 6.81 -23.26
C ALA A 266 -10.34 7.94 -24.11
N VAL A 267 -10.72 9.03 -23.45
CA VAL A 267 -11.33 10.19 -24.11
C VAL A 267 -10.55 11.46 -23.85
N ASP A 268 -10.58 12.38 -24.80
CA ASP A 268 -10.04 13.73 -24.63
C ASP A 268 -11.11 14.66 -24.03
N THR A 269 -10.78 15.27 -22.89
CA THR A 269 -11.65 16.23 -22.16
C THR A 269 -11.12 17.66 -22.25
N SER A 270 -10.17 17.91 -23.16
CA SER A 270 -9.57 19.22 -23.41
C SER A 270 -10.64 20.21 -23.91
N GLU A 271 -10.67 21.39 -23.30
CA GLU A 271 -11.58 22.49 -23.67
C GLU A 271 -10.78 23.78 -23.85
N ASN A 272 -11.16 24.58 -24.85
CA ASN A 272 -10.67 25.95 -25.05
C ASN A 272 -9.14 26.12 -25.08
N GLY A 273 -8.43 25.19 -25.74
CA GLY A 273 -6.97 25.26 -25.91
C GLY A 273 -6.15 24.89 -24.65
N ARG A 274 -6.80 24.41 -23.58
CA ARG A 274 -6.11 23.82 -22.43
C ARG A 274 -5.95 22.32 -22.66
N THR A 275 -4.72 21.88 -22.90
CA THR A 275 -4.36 20.46 -22.96
C THR A 275 -4.62 19.82 -21.61
N ARG A 276 -5.53 18.84 -21.56
CA ARG A 276 -5.85 18.06 -20.35
C ARG A 276 -5.35 16.62 -20.51
N PRO A 277 -5.04 15.92 -19.40
CA PRO A 277 -4.72 14.50 -19.47
C PRO A 277 -5.94 13.72 -19.98
N LEU A 278 -5.70 12.65 -20.75
CA LEU A 278 -6.77 11.77 -21.21
C LEU A 278 -7.51 11.14 -20.02
N MET A 279 -8.83 11.09 -20.14
CA MET A 279 -9.71 10.51 -19.13
C MET A 279 -10.05 9.07 -19.49
N GLU A 280 -9.82 8.13 -18.57
CA GLU A 280 -10.22 6.73 -18.74
C GLU A 280 -11.69 6.56 -18.32
N ILE A 281 -12.54 6.06 -19.21
CA ILE A 281 -13.93 5.73 -18.90
C ILE A 281 -14.10 4.22 -18.87
N GLN A 282 -14.64 3.72 -17.74
CA GLN A 282 -14.93 2.31 -17.52
C GLN A 282 -16.43 2.11 -17.39
N ILE A 283 -17.03 1.36 -18.30
CA ILE A 283 -18.47 1.09 -18.33
C ILE A 283 -18.69 -0.38 -18.01
N ARG A 284 -19.60 -0.68 -17.08
CA ARG A 284 -19.94 -2.05 -16.68
C ARG A 284 -21.31 -2.13 -16.02
N THR A 285 -21.87 -3.33 -15.91
CA THR A 285 -23.08 -3.57 -15.13
C THR A 285 -22.79 -3.63 -13.62
N ALA A 286 -23.82 -3.53 -12.79
CA ALA A 286 -23.71 -3.71 -11.33
C ALA A 286 -23.17 -5.10 -10.97
N GLU A 287 -23.59 -6.14 -11.68
CA GLU A 287 -23.06 -7.51 -11.53
C GLU A 287 -21.56 -7.56 -11.86
N MET A 288 -21.16 -7.00 -13.00
CA MET A 288 -19.75 -6.92 -13.40
C MET A 288 -18.92 -6.11 -12.40
N ASP A 289 -19.49 -5.05 -11.80
CA ASP A 289 -18.81 -4.27 -10.77
C ASP A 289 -18.63 -5.03 -9.46
N MET A 290 -19.63 -5.81 -9.03
CA MET A 290 -19.52 -6.69 -7.88
C MET A 290 -18.44 -7.76 -8.09
N LEU A 291 -18.40 -8.40 -9.26
CA LEU A 291 -17.38 -9.39 -9.60
C LEU A 291 -15.97 -8.77 -9.67
N ALA A 292 -15.85 -7.60 -10.29
CA ALA A 292 -14.59 -6.87 -10.37
C ALA A 292 -14.07 -6.40 -9.00
N SER A 293 -14.99 -6.07 -8.08
CA SER A 293 -14.66 -5.60 -6.73
C SER A 293 -14.37 -6.75 -5.77
N GLY A 294 -15.08 -7.88 -5.88
CA GLY A 294 -14.91 -9.08 -5.04
C GLY A 294 -13.73 -9.98 -5.41
N GLY A 295 -13.12 -9.80 -6.58
CA GLY A 295 -11.95 -10.55 -7.03
C GLY A 295 -12.18 -12.06 -7.15
N GLN A 296 -11.10 -12.83 -7.39
CA GLN A 296 -11.14 -14.30 -7.40
C GLN A 296 -11.46 -14.90 -6.01
N ALA A 297 -11.31 -14.13 -4.94
CA ALA A 297 -11.50 -14.60 -3.56
C ALA A 297 -12.95 -15.02 -3.27
N SER A 298 -13.95 -14.32 -3.80
CA SER A 298 -15.37 -14.71 -3.66
C SER A 298 -15.71 -16.01 -4.41
N HIS A 299 -14.97 -16.32 -5.48
CA HIS A 299 -15.19 -17.52 -6.30
C HIS A 299 -14.33 -18.72 -5.86
N ALA A 300 -13.15 -18.47 -5.27
CA ALA A 300 -12.24 -19.50 -4.73
C ALA A 300 -12.70 -20.01 -3.36
N LEU A 301 -13.23 -19.14 -2.49
CA LEU A 301 -13.78 -19.53 -1.18
C LEU A 301 -15.01 -20.46 -1.30
N TYR A 302 -15.72 -20.44 -2.43
CA TYR A 302 -16.93 -21.24 -2.62
C TYR A 302 -16.75 -22.53 -3.46
N LYS A 303 -15.64 -22.69 -4.21
CA LYS A 303 -15.50 -23.81 -5.17
C LYS A 303 -14.26 -24.69 -5.10
N GLY A 304 -13.31 -24.49 -4.19
CA GLY A 304 -12.26 -25.48 -4.07
C GLY A 304 -11.18 -25.11 -3.09
N GLY A 305 -11.23 -25.74 -1.91
CA GLY A 305 -10.03 -25.91 -1.11
C GLY A 305 -9.01 -26.70 -1.91
N VAL A 306 -7.96 -26.05 -2.39
CA VAL A 306 -6.73 -26.70 -2.87
C VAL A 306 -5.56 -25.74 -2.66
N THR A 307 -4.91 -25.84 -1.50
CA THR A 307 -3.47 -26.08 -1.54
C THR A 307 -3.31 -27.59 -1.51
N ASP A 308 -2.44 -28.14 -2.36
CA ASP A 308 -2.09 -29.55 -2.28
C ASP A 308 -1.71 -29.87 -0.81
N PRO A 309 -2.40 -30.83 -0.15
CA PRO A 309 -2.11 -31.18 1.24
C PRO A 309 -0.64 -31.55 1.48
N GLU A 310 0.08 -31.98 0.44
CA GLU A 310 1.52 -32.24 0.46
C GLU A 310 2.34 -30.92 0.46
N GLU A 311 2.03 -29.95 -0.41
CA GLU A 311 2.69 -28.63 -0.41
C GLU A 311 2.45 -27.85 0.88
N ALA A 312 1.22 -27.90 1.42
CA ALA A 312 0.91 -27.27 2.70
C ALA A 312 1.68 -27.94 3.85
N ARG A 313 1.81 -29.27 3.85
CA ARG A 313 2.65 -29.98 4.83
C ARG A 313 4.13 -29.66 4.68
N HIS A 314 4.62 -29.52 3.46
CA HIS A 314 6.01 -29.14 3.16
C HIS A 314 6.32 -27.72 3.62
N LEU A 315 5.46 -26.74 3.31
CA LEU A 315 5.62 -25.35 3.73
C LEU A 315 5.55 -25.20 5.26
N LYS A 316 4.64 -25.96 5.91
CA LYS A 316 4.53 -26.03 7.37
C LYS A 316 5.80 -26.60 8.00
N ALA A 317 6.38 -27.65 7.42
CA ALA A 317 7.63 -28.24 7.90
C ALA A 317 8.81 -27.26 7.76
N ILE A 318 8.91 -26.55 6.64
CA ILE A 318 9.94 -25.52 6.42
C ILE A 318 9.80 -24.38 7.43
N MET A 319 8.58 -23.91 7.71
CA MET A 319 8.35 -22.78 8.62
C MET A 319 8.46 -23.15 10.09
N ILE A 320 8.09 -24.37 10.47
CA ILE A 320 8.39 -24.91 11.81
C ILE A 320 9.89 -25.09 11.96
N ALA A 321 10.58 -25.65 10.97
CA ALA A 321 12.04 -25.77 11.00
C ALA A 321 12.73 -24.40 11.03
N ALA A 322 12.22 -23.38 10.33
CA ALA A 322 12.77 -22.02 10.38
C ALA A 322 12.50 -21.34 11.73
N ALA A 323 11.31 -21.54 12.32
CA ALA A 323 10.99 -21.01 13.65
C ALA A 323 11.75 -21.74 14.77
N GLU A 324 11.93 -23.06 14.66
CA GLU A 324 12.78 -23.86 15.55
C GLU A 324 14.25 -23.50 15.37
N LEU A 325 14.73 -23.25 14.15
CA LEU A 325 16.08 -22.77 13.87
C LEU A 325 16.31 -21.37 14.44
N ALA A 326 15.34 -20.47 14.34
CA ALA A 326 15.40 -19.14 14.96
C ALA A 326 15.38 -19.23 16.50
N ALA A 327 14.57 -20.13 17.07
CA ALA A 327 14.52 -20.39 18.51
C ALA A 327 15.77 -21.13 19.05
N LEU A 328 16.41 -21.97 18.23
CA LEU A 328 17.67 -22.66 18.52
C LEU A 328 18.86 -21.71 18.40
N ARG A 329 18.87 -20.81 17.41
CA ARG A 329 19.89 -19.75 17.27
C ARG A 329 19.86 -18.75 18.44
N LEU A 330 18.72 -18.61 19.11
CA LEU A 330 18.59 -17.83 20.35
C LEU A 330 19.13 -18.55 21.61
N ARG A 331 19.51 -19.84 21.53
CA ARG A 331 20.05 -20.60 22.68
C ARG A 331 21.50 -21.02 22.56
N ASP A 332 22.05 -21.13 21.36
CA ASP A 332 23.44 -21.54 21.15
C ASP A 332 24.15 -20.56 20.23
N PHE A 333 24.82 -19.55 20.80
CA PHE A 333 25.85 -18.79 20.10
C PHE A 333 27.24 -19.28 20.54
N PRO A 334 27.94 -20.06 19.68
CA PRO A 334 29.38 -20.01 19.58
C PRO A 334 29.79 -19.16 18.38
N SER A 335 30.76 -18.29 18.62
CA SER A 335 31.45 -17.48 17.61
C SER A 335 31.97 -18.32 16.43
N ALA A 336 31.73 -17.87 15.20
CA ALA A 336 32.75 -17.51 14.21
C ALA A 336 32.32 -17.66 12.74
N ASN A 337 32.60 -16.60 11.98
CA ASN A 337 33.15 -16.54 10.61
C ASN A 337 32.32 -17.07 9.41
N GLN A 338 31.87 -16.15 8.53
CA GLN A 338 32.59 -15.75 7.29
C GLN A 338 31.73 -14.84 6.39
N LYS A 339 32.20 -13.62 6.09
CA LYS A 339 32.35 -13.06 4.72
C LYS A 339 33.02 -11.69 4.76
N GLY A 340 34.34 -11.69 4.54
CA GLY A 340 35.19 -10.51 4.60
C GLY A 340 35.03 -9.59 3.40
N LEU A 341 34.67 -8.33 3.67
CA LEU A 341 35.40 -7.11 3.27
C LEU A 341 34.68 -5.84 3.80
N ASP A 342 33.39 -5.93 4.14
CA ASP A 342 32.62 -4.85 4.80
C ASP A 342 32.59 -4.95 6.34
N ILE A 343 32.77 -6.16 6.89
CA ILE A 343 32.77 -6.46 8.34
C ILE A 343 33.81 -5.64 9.11
N ASP A 344 34.94 -5.32 8.48
CA ASP A 344 36.03 -4.60 9.14
C ASP A 344 35.68 -3.13 9.45
N LYS A 345 34.72 -2.52 8.74
CA LYS A 345 34.21 -1.17 9.09
C LYS A 345 33.16 -1.23 10.19
N ARG A 346 32.20 -2.15 10.10
CA ARG A 346 31.08 -2.26 11.06
C ARG A 346 31.54 -2.65 12.45
N GLY A 347 32.41 -3.66 12.54
CA GLY A 347 33.08 -4.03 13.80
C GLY A 347 34.07 -2.98 14.30
N ARG A 348 34.53 -2.05 13.47
CA ARG A 348 35.31 -0.88 13.94
C ARG A 348 34.42 0.15 14.63
N VAL A 349 33.21 0.40 14.12
CA VAL A 349 32.26 1.34 14.74
C VAL A 349 31.72 0.79 16.06
N PHE A 350 31.38 -0.51 16.12
CA PHE A 350 30.97 -1.15 17.38
C PHE A 350 32.05 -1.02 18.46
N ARG A 351 33.32 -1.31 18.11
CA ARG A 351 34.47 -1.15 19.02
C ARG A 351 34.81 0.30 19.39
N LEU A 352 34.29 1.28 18.65
CA LEU A 352 34.44 2.70 19.00
C LEU A 352 33.39 3.15 20.02
N LEU A 353 32.23 2.48 20.03
CA LEU A 353 31.13 2.74 20.96
C LEU A 353 31.28 1.91 22.26
N ASP A 354 31.69 0.65 22.14
CA ASP A 354 32.05 -0.24 23.27
C ASP A 354 33.40 0.21 23.87
N LYS A 355 33.37 1.28 24.69
CA LYS A 355 34.56 1.89 25.28
C LYS A 355 35.18 0.97 26.33
N ASN A 356 34.36 0.19 27.04
CA ASN A 356 34.81 -0.69 28.09
C ASN A 356 35.27 -2.08 27.58
N GLY A 357 34.95 -2.42 26.32
CA GLY A 357 35.35 -3.64 25.63
C GLY A 357 34.58 -4.89 26.10
N ASP A 358 33.38 -4.73 26.67
CA ASP A 358 32.58 -5.82 27.23
C ASP A 358 31.74 -6.57 26.18
N GLY A 359 31.76 -6.11 24.93
CA GLY A 359 31.03 -6.71 23.81
C GLY A 359 29.56 -6.29 23.74
N LYS A 360 29.15 -5.29 24.52
CA LYS A 360 27.83 -4.65 24.49
C LYS A 360 28.01 -3.13 24.54
N ILE A 361 27.01 -2.37 24.05
CA ILE A 361 27.01 -0.91 24.17
C ILE A 361 26.00 -0.54 25.24
N SER A 362 26.46 0.09 26.31
CA SER A 362 25.59 0.62 27.37
C SER A 362 24.99 1.98 26.98
N ILE A 363 23.92 2.38 27.67
CA ILE A 363 23.31 3.70 27.46
C ILE A 363 24.26 4.85 27.78
N GLY A 364 25.16 4.66 28.74
CA GLY A 364 26.20 5.63 29.07
C GLY A 364 27.21 5.81 27.93
N GLU A 365 27.66 4.71 27.34
CA GLU A 365 28.56 4.73 26.18
C GLU A 365 27.92 5.34 24.94
N LEU A 366 26.65 5.03 24.68
CA LEU A 366 25.88 5.63 23.59
C LEU A 366 25.67 7.14 23.82
N MET A 367 25.33 7.56 25.05
CA MET A 367 25.19 8.98 25.42
C MET A 367 26.47 9.76 25.22
N GLU A 368 27.61 9.25 25.70
CA GLU A 368 28.91 9.91 25.56
C GLU A 368 29.26 10.15 24.09
N VAL A 369 29.04 9.16 23.23
CA VAL A 369 29.33 9.30 21.79
C VAL A 369 28.36 10.26 21.11
N MET A 370 27.08 10.28 21.49
CA MET A 370 26.11 11.22 20.95
C MET A 370 26.39 12.67 21.38
N GLU A 371 26.82 12.88 22.63
CA GLU A 371 27.26 14.20 23.12
C GLU A 371 28.54 14.67 22.41
N GLU A 372 29.51 13.78 22.15
CA GLU A 372 30.71 14.08 21.35
C GLU A 372 30.38 14.48 19.90
N LEU A 373 29.27 13.95 19.35
CA LEU A 373 28.78 14.26 18.00
C LEU A 373 27.81 15.47 17.96
N GLY A 374 27.56 16.11 19.10
CA GLY A 374 26.74 17.32 19.20
C GLY A 374 25.23 17.08 19.28
N ALA A 375 24.80 15.85 19.60
CA ALA A 375 23.40 15.52 19.87
C ALA A 375 23.11 15.50 21.39
N PRO A 376 21.95 15.98 21.85
CA PRO A 376 21.58 15.97 23.26
C PRO A 376 21.39 14.53 23.79
N GLY A 377 21.82 14.28 25.03
CA GLY A 377 21.78 12.94 25.65
C GLY A 377 20.38 12.32 25.83
N ASP A 378 19.30 13.08 25.65
CA ASP A 378 17.92 12.54 25.63
C ASP A 378 17.66 11.71 24.35
N ASP A 379 18.29 12.07 23.21
CA ASP A 379 18.18 11.34 21.94
C ASP A 379 18.82 9.94 22.04
N ALA A 380 19.84 9.79 22.89
CA ALA A 380 20.48 8.50 23.16
C ALA A 380 19.59 7.55 23.95
N ARG A 381 18.72 8.07 24.82
CA ARG A 381 17.75 7.23 25.55
C ARG A 381 16.64 6.74 24.64
N GLU A 382 16.15 7.61 23.76
CA GLU A 382 15.23 7.18 22.72
C GLU A 382 15.92 6.12 21.85
N MET A 383 17.11 6.41 21.30
CA MET A 383 17.86 5.45 20.48
C MET A 383 18.09 4.10 21.18
N MET A 384 18.38 4.09 22.48
CA MET A 384 18.50 2.84 23.25
C MET A 384 17.17 2.06 23.28
N GLN A 385 16.05 2.71 23.64
CA GLN A 385 14.72 2.07 23.62
C GLN A 385 14.29 1.58 22.23
N LEU A 386 14.85 2.17 21.18
CA LEU A 386 14.56 1.82 19.80
C LEU A 386 15.31 0.57 19.34
N LEU A 387 16.53 0.36 19.84
CA LEU A 387 17.47 -0.65 19.33
C LEU A 387 17.60 -1.86 20.26
N ASP A 388 17.36 -1.67 21.55
CA ASP A 388 17.31 -2.71 22.57
C ASP A 388 16.03 -3.53 22.40
N SER A 389 16.09 -4.49 21.47
CA SER A 389 14.93 -5.29 21.06
C SER A 389 14.50 -6.28 22.14
N ASN A 390 15.43 -6.64 23.02
CA ASN A 390 15.18 -7.53 24.15
C ASN A 390 14.92 -6.80 25.48
N SER A 391 15.04 -5.46 25.49
CA SER A 391 14.86 -4.58 26.65
C SER A 391 15.80 -4.91 27.83
N ASP A 392 17.02 -5.38 27.56
CA ASP A 392 18.01 -5.74 28.57
C ASP A 392 18.86 -4.55 29.06
N GLY A 393 18.69 -3.38 28.44
CA GLY A 393 19.39 -2.13 28.75
C GLY A 393 20.73 -1.95 28.03
N PHE A 394 21.07 -2.85 27.10
CA PHE A 394 22.32 -2.85 26.34
C PHE A 394 22.04 -3.14 24.86
N LEU A 395 22.94 -2.68 23.97
CA LEU A 395 22.91 -3.08 22.57
C LEU A 395 23.96 -4.15 22.33
N SER A 396 23.51 -5.34 21.94
CA SER A 396 24.38 -6.40 21.45
C SER A 396 24.97 -6.06 20.08
N SER A 397 26.05 -6.75 19.69
CA SER A 397 26.61 -6.65 18.33
C SER A 397 25.56 -6.94 17.25
N ASP A 398 24.64 -7.87 17.50
CA ASP A 398 23.60 -8.25 16.54
C ASP A 398 22.53 -7.15 16.42
N GLU A 399 22.08 -6.57 17.54
CA GLU A 399 21.16 -5.42 17.54
C GLU A 399 21.78 -4.19 16.88
N PHE A 400 23.08 -3.98 17.10
CA PHE A 400 23.84 -2.92 16.46
C PHE A 400 24.05 -3.16 14.95
N ASP A 401 24.26 -4.40 14.52
CA ASP A 401 24.35 -4.75 13.11
C ASP A 401 22.99 -4.59 12.40
N ILE A 402 21.89 -4.96 13.08
CA ILE A 402 20.53 -4.69 12.61
C ILE A 402 20.32 -3.19 12.44
N PHE A 403 20.75 -2.38 13.41
CA PHE A 403 20.71 -0.92 13.34
C PHE A 403 21.51 -0.39 12.15
N GLN A 404 22.75 -0.82 11.96
CA GLN A 404 23.57 -0.37 10.83
C GLN A 404 22.98 -0.75 9.48
N ASN A 405 22.42 -1.97 9.36
CA ASN A 405 21.71 -2.38 8.16
C ASN A 405 20.47 -1.52 7.91
N GLN A 406 19.75 -1.11 8.97
CA GLN A 406 18.62 -0.18 8.87
C GLN A 406 19.09 1.23 8.43
N VAL A 407 20.18 1.76 9.01
CA VAL A 407 20.76 3.07 8.64
C VAL A 407 21.21 3.10 7.18
N GLU A 408 21.93 2.07 6.73
CA GLU A 408 22.32 1.93 5.33
C GLU A 408 21.10 1.80 4.41
N PHE A 409 20.08 1.05 4.84
CA PHE A 409 18.83 0.92 4.09
C PHE A 409 18.12 2.27 3.92
N ILE A 410 18.02 3.08 4.98
CA ILE A 410 17.41 4.43 4.95
C ILE A 410 18.20 5.34 4.01
N ARG A 411 19.53 5.38 4.14
CA ARG A 411 20.37 6.21 3.26
C ARG A 411 20.18 5.82 1.79
N ASN A 412 20.14 4.52 1.51
CA ASN A 412 19.88 4.02 0.16
C ASN A 412 18.47 4.37 -0.34
N LEU A 413 17.47 4.49 0.54
CA LEU A 413 16.13 4.95 0.16
C LEU A 413 16.12 6.45 -0.16
N GLU A 414 16.80 7.26 0.63
CA GLU A 414 16.92 8.72 0.38
C GLU A 414 17.66 8.99 -0.92
N ASP A 415 18.81 8.35 -1.15
CA ASP A 415 19.56 8.44 -2.41
C ASP A 415 18.70 8.04 -3.62
N ARG A 416 17.84 7.01 -3.44
CA ARG A 416 16.90 6.57 -4.47
C ARG A 416 15.75 7.57 -4.68
N ASP A 417 15.19 8.16 -3.63
CA ASP A 417 14.13 9.16 -3.74
C ASP A 417 14.65 10.40 -4.47
N ASP A 418 15.85 10.87 -4.13
CA ASP A 418 16.50 12.01 -4.81
C ASP A 418 16.79 11.70 -6.28
N HIS A 419 17.24 10.48 -6.58
CA HIS A 419 17.40 10.03 -7.95
C HIS A 419 16.06 10.00 -8.71
N TYR A 420 15.00 9.46 -8.10
CA TYR A 420 13.66 9.44 -8.70
C TYR A 420 13.11 10.84 -8.89
N GLN A 421 13.28 11.73 -7.91
CA GLN A 421 12.91 13.13 -8.00
C GLN A 421 13.66 13.82 -9.15
N THR A 422 14.96 13.56 -9.31
CA THR A 422 15.76 14.09 -10.42
C THR A 422 15.26 13.60 -11.77
N LEU A 423 14.96 12.30 -11.89
CA LEU A 423 14.38 11.73 -13.10
C LEU A 423 13.00 12.33 -13.42
N LEU A 424 12.15 12.49 -12.41
CA LEU A 424 10.83 13.10 -12.54
C LEU A 424 10.94 14.57 -12.95
N ASN A 425 11.85 15.32 -12.32
CA ASN A 425 12.17 16.71 -12.66
C ASN A 425 12.70 16.85 -14.09
N ALA A 426 13.66 16.03 -14.51
CA ALA A 426 14.18 16.07 -15.87
C ALA A 426 13.09 15.76 -16.91
N LYS A 427 12.21 14.80 -16.60
CA LYS A 427 11.06 14.46 -17.45
C LYS A 427 10.02 15.58 -17.52
N LEU A 428 9.90 16.42 -16.49
CA LEU A 428 8.95 17.53 -16.44
C LEU A 428 9.51 18.89 -16.85
N GLN A 429 10.82 19.13 -16.70
CA GLN A 429 11.45 20.36 -17.19
C GLN A 429 11.45 20.42 -18.72
N LEU A 430 11.33 19.28 -19.42
CA LEU A 430 10.98 19.22 -20.84
C LEU A 430 9.61 19.88 -21.18
N ALA A 431 8.79 20.22 -20.18
CA ALA A 431 7.56 21.00 -20.34
C ALA A 431 7.69 22.50 -19.95
N ASN A 432 8.81 22.93 -19.34
CA ASN A 432 8.93 24.28 -18.78
C ASN A 432 9.37 25.37 -19.77
N ASP A 433 9.68 25.06 -21.02
CA ASP A 433 9.89 26.07 -22.07
C ASP A 433 8.59 26.81 -22.47
N THR A 434 7.45 26.51 -21.83
CA THR A 434 6.18 27.24 -21.98
C THR A 434 5.68 27.96 -20.71
N GLY A 435 6.50 28.02 -19.65
CA GLY A 435 6.36 28.98 -18.55
C GLY A 435 5.12 28.82 -17.67
N PHE A 436 5.07 27.83 -16.78
CA PHE A 436 4.00 27.75 -15.76
C PHE A 436 4.38 26.98 -14.49
N ILE A 437 5.51 27.28 -13.83
CA ILE A 437 5.71 26.90 -12.41
C ILE A 437 6.50 28.00 -11.69
N GLN A 438 5.79 29.01 -11.18
CA GLN A 438 6.38 30.02 -10.30
C GLN A 438 5.50 30.29 -9.06
N LEU A 439 4.93 29.23 -8.48
CA LEU A 439 3.92 29.40 -7.41
C LEU A 439 4.16 28.63 -6.11
N TYR A 440 5.30 27.97 -5.89
CA TYR A 440 5.59 27.36 -4.58
C TYR A 440 7.00 27.57 -4.02
N SER A 441 7.83 28.45 -4.60
CA SER A 441 9.14 28.79 -4.01
C SER A 441 9.11 30.00 -3.07
N LYS A 442 7.94 30.59 -2.79
CA LYS A 442 7.85 31.90 -2.12
C LYS A 442 7.27 31.93 -0.71
N GLU A 443 6.76 30.82 -0.17
CA GLU A 443 6.10 30.84 1.16
C GLU A 443 6.79 30.04 2.28
N GLN A 444 8.03 29.57 2.11
CA GLN A 444 8.83 29.01 3.23
C GLN A 444 10.22 29.64 3.38
N GLY A 445 10.39 30.89 2.92
CA GLY A 445 11.66 31.62 2.96
C GLY A 445 11.69 32.85 3.87
N GLY A 446 10.78 33.00 4.83
CA GLY A 446 10.77 34.20 5.67
C GLY A 446 9.83 34.17 6.84
N SER A 447 10.22 33.50 7.93
CA SER A 447 9.93 33.96 9.29
C SER A 447 10.72 33.16 10.33
N LEU A 448 12.05 33.16 10.22
CA LEU A 448 12.94 32.97 11.36
C LEU A 448 14.06 34.00 11.20
N VAL A 449 14.35 34.72 12.29
CA VAL A 449 15.23 35.90 12.41
C VAL A 449 14.52 37.26 12.25
N THR A 450 13.87 37.74 13.32
CA THR A 450 14.31 38.93 14.09
C THR A 450 13.30 39.27 15.19
N ASN A 451 13.84 39.50 16.39
CA ASN A 451 13.28 39.95 17.67
C ASN A 451 12.47 38.95 18.52
#